data_AF-A0A4W5P2V2-F1
#
_entry.id   AF-A0A4W5P2V2-F1
#
_cell.length_a   1.000
_cell.length_b   1.000
_cell.length_c   1.000
_cell.angle_alpha   90.00
_cell.angle_beta   90.00
_cell.angle_gamma   90.00
#
_symmetry.space_group_name_H-M   'P 1'
#
loop_
_entity.id
_entity.type
_entity.pdbx_description
1 polymer ?
#
loop_
_entity_poly.entity_id
_entity_poly.type
_entity_poly.pdbx_seq_one_letter_code
_entity_poly.pdbx_strand_id
1 'polypeptide(L)'
;MKQQQTNKHSNLHREDQHITVEELWKGWKTSEVHNWTTDDTVLWLKESVELPQYERSFRDFRFNGNTLPRLAANEPSFMSGQLKILDQRHKQKLNLKALDAVLFGPPLRPQHNWMKDFVLMVSIVIGMGGCWFAYIQNKSSKVHMSQMMKDLESLQSAEQSLMDLQGRLEKAQEENRTVAVEKQNLEQKMRDEISGAKKESYRLRELRQGAECELSRLKYAEEELVQVRMALKRAEKEMQTEWSVPEALQMWLQLTHEVEVQYYNIKKHSAELQLTVAKEEAEKIKKKRSSVFGTLHVAHSSSLDEVDHKILEAKKSLSEVTACLRERLHRWQQIEKLCGFPLVHNSGLPSLTATLYSDHSWVVMPRVSVPPYPIAGGVDDLDEDTPPIIPQLTCKYLGLTRYISNFITLHYFHEKKSQSQCLYDC
;
A
#
# COMPACT_ATOMS: atom_id res chain seq x y z
N MET A 1 43.37 -10.90 -14.44
CA MET A 1 44.66 -10.16 -14.44
C MET A 1 45.73 -10.80 -13.57
N LYS A 2 45.46 -11.21 -12.32
CA LYS A 2 46.48 -11.83 -11.43
C LYS A 2 47.10 -13.14 -11.97
N GLN A 3 46.32 -14.02 -12.61
CA GLN A 3 46.81 -15.30 -13.17
C GLN A 3 47.67 -15.15 -14.44
N GLN A 4 47.55 -14.03 -15.15
CA GLN A 4 48.31 -13.79 -16.38
C GLN A 4 49.70 -13.21 -16.07
N GLN A 5 49.85 -12.48 -14.97
CA GLN A 5 51.13 -12.01 -14.47
C GLN A 5 52.01 -13.16 -13.94
N THR A 6 51.41 -14.17 -13.30
CA THR A 6 52.14 -15.33 -12.76
C THR A 6 52.75 -16.21 -13.85
N ASN A 7 52.05 -16.43 -14.98
CA ASN A 7 52.58 -17.21 -16.11
C ASN A 7 53.68 -16.48 -16.91
N LYS A 8 53.69 -15.13 -16.90
CA LYS A 8 54.77 -14.34 -17.53
C LYS A 8 56.07 -14.49 -16.73
N HIS A 9 55.99 -14.35 -15.42
CA HIS A 9 57.17 -14.43 -14.53
C HIS A 9 57.85 -15.81 -14.54
N SER A 10 57.10 -16.89 -14.78
CA SER A 10 57.64 -18.26 -14.83
C SER A 10 58.32 -18.62 -16.16
N ASN A 11 58.00 -17.94 -17.27
CA ASN A 11 58.59 -18.24 -18.58
C ASN A 11 59.98 -17.61 -18.77
N LEU A 12 60.28 -16.54 -18.03
CA LEU A 12 61.57 -15.85 -18.07
C LEU A 12 62.54 -16.33 -16.98
N HIS A 13 62.02 -16.85 -15.88
CA HIS A 13 62.79 -17.49 -14.81
C HIS A 13 62.43 -18.96 -14.73
N ARG A 14 63.08 -19.76 -15.57
CA ARG A 14 63.11 -21.20 -15.38
C ARG A 14 64.24 -21.49 -14.37
N GLU A 15 63.92 -21.26 -13.10
CA GLU A 15 64.68 -21.64 -11.90
C GLU A 15 65.90 -20.79 -11.43
N ASP A 16 66.42 -19.81 -12.18
CA ASP A 16 67.56 -18.96 -11.70
C ASP A 16 67.25 -17.45 -11.55
N GLN A 17 67.82 -16.80 -10.52
CA GLN A 17 67.59 -15.40 -10.12
C GLN A 17 68.38 -14.35 -10.93
N HIS A 18 69.28 -14.74 -11.85
CA HIS A 18 70.03 -13.80 -12.69
C HIS A 18 69.95 -14.25 -14.14
N ILE A 19 69.38 -13.42 -15.01
CA ILE A 19 69.29 -13.69 -16.44
C ILE A 19 70.51 -13.05 -17.11
N THR A 20 71.36 -13.85 -17.74
CA THR A 20 72.52 -13.34 -18.49
C THR A 20 72.09 -12.82 -19.87
N VAL A 21 72.85 -11.86 -20.43
CA VAL A 21 72.53 -11.28 -21.75
C VAL A 21 72.62 -12.34 -22.84
N GLU A 22 73.51 -13.34 -22.70
CA GLU A 22 73.59 -14.47 -23.63
C GLU A 22 72.33 -15.37 -23.60
N GLU A 23 71.70 -15.56 -22.44
CA GLU A 23 70.48 -16.37 -22.31
C GLU A 23 69.24 -15.71 -22.91
N LEU A 24 69.09 -14.40 -22.72
CA LEU A 24 68.05 -13.60 -23.41
C LEU A 24 68.23 -13.64 -24.93
N TRP A 25 69.46 -13.50 -25.40
CA TRP A 25 69.76 -13.55 -26.83
C TRP A 25 69.51 -14.93 -27.45
N LYS A 26 69.85 -16.00 -26.71
CA LYS A 26 69.60 -17.38 -27.11
C LYS A 26 68.10 -17.68 -27.11
N GLY A 27 67.37 -17.27 -26.06
CA GLY A 27 65.93 -17.41 -25.93
C GLY A 27 65.16 -16.67 -27.02
N TRP A 28 65.57 -15.45 -27.36
CA TRP A 28 65.02 -14.68 -28.47
C TRP A 28 65.24 -15.38 -29.82
N LYS A 29 66.46 -15.83 -30.13
CA LYS A 29 66.75 -16.54 -31.38
C LYS A 29 65.96 -17.84 -31.56
N THR A 30 65.65 -18.52 -30.46
CA THR A 30 64.83 -19.75 -30.48
C THR A 30 63.33 -19.49 -30.44
N SER A 31 62.90 -18.24 -30.20
CA SER A 31 61.49 -17.89 -30.10
C SER A 31 60.81 -17.88 -31.48
N GLU A 32 59.55 -18.29 -31.53
CA GLU A 32 58.74 -18.22 -32.75
C GLU A 32 58.61 -16.79 -33.29
N VAL A 33 58.73 -15.80 -32.41
CA VAL A 33 58.65 -14.36 -32.71
C VAL A 33 59.82 -13.87 -33.56
N HIS A 34 61.00 -14.46 -33.41
CA HIS A 34 62.17 -14.11 -34.22
C HIS A 34 61.94 -14.44 -35.71
N ASN A 35 61.22 -15.52 -36.01
CA ASN A 35 60.99 -15.98 -37.37
C ASN A 35 59.72 -15.39 -38.01
N TRP A 36 59.10 -14.37 -37.41
CA TRP A 36 57.91 -13.75 -37.95
C TRP A 36 58.14 -13.07 -39.29
N THR A 37 57.26 -13.40 -40.24
CA THR A 37 57.19 -12.73 -41.54
C THR A 37 56.51 -11.37 -41.41
N THR A 38 56.59 -10.54 -42.45
CA THR A 38 55.91 -9.23 -42.46
C THR A 38 54.40 -9.34 -42.28
N ASP A 39 53.77 -10.42 -42.72
CA ASP A 39 52.33 -10.61 -42.52
C ASP A 39 52.00 -11.00 -41.06
N ASP A 40 52.88 -11.77 -40.41
CA ASP A 40 52.72 -12.14 -38.99
C ASP A 40 52.88 -10.93 -38.05
N THR A 41 53.85 -10.06 -38.34
CA THR A 41 54.05 -8.81 -37.57
C THR A 41 52.89 -7.84 -37.75
N VAL A 42 52.29 -7.79 -38.94
CA VAL A 42 51.06 -7.01 -39.22
C VAL A 42 49.86 -7.60 -38.49
N LEU A 43 49.71 -8.93 -38.47
CA LEU A 43 48.64 -9.59 -37.72
C LEU A 43 48.78 -9.33 -36.21
N TRP A 44 50.00 -9.38 -35.68
CA TRP A 44 50.30 -9.02 -34.29
C TRP A 44 49.96 -7.56 -33.99
N LEU A 45 50.30 -6.63 -34.90
CA LEU A 45 49.93 -5.21 -34.77
C LEU A 45 48.41 -5.01 -34.69
N LYS A 46 47.63 -5.79 -35.47
CA LYS A 46 46.17 -5.73 -35.50
C LYS A 46 45.51 -6.38 -34.29
N GLU A 47 45.86 -7.63 -34.00
CA GLU A 47 45.15 -8.45 -33.00
C GLU A 47 45.66 -8.21 -31.58
N SER A 48 46.96 -7.94 -31.40
CA SER A 48 47.59 -7.93 -30.08
C SER A 48 47.99 -6.53 -29.57
N VAL A 49 48.31 -5.63 -30.50
CA VAL A 49 48.62 -4.21 -30.22
C VAL A 49 47.40 -3.30 -30.49
N GLU A 50 46.47 -3.77 -31.33
CA GLU A 50 45.22 -3.09 -31.71
C GLU A 50 45.46 -1.74 -32.41
N LEU A 51 46.51 -1.64 -33.22
CA LEU A 51 46.86 -0.42 -33.97
C LEU A 51 46.93 -0.69 -35.48
N PRO A 52 45.80 -1.06 -36.13
CA PRO A 52 45.76 -1.43 -37.55
C PRO A 52 46.18 -0.28 -38.49
N GLN A 53 46.06 0.96 -38.03
CA GLN A 53 46.34 2.17 -38.81
C GLN A 53 47.78 2.30 -39.32
N TYR A 54 48.76 1.65 -38.66
CA TYR A 54 50.17 1.66 -39.07
C TYR A 54 50.56 0.45 -39.93
N GLU A 55 49.60 -0.42 -40.29
CA GLU A 55 49.83 -1.61 -41.12
C GLU A 55 50.58 -1.29 -42.42
N ARG A 56 50.17 -0.23 -43.12
CA ARG A 56 50.77 0.14 -44.40
C ARG A 56 52.25 0.46 -44.24
N SER A 57 52.61 1.21 -43.19
CA SER A 57 54.01 1.54 -42.88
C SER A 57 54.85 0.31 -42.51
N PHE A 58 54.26 -0.67 -41.81
CA PHE A 58 54.93 -1.94 -41.48
C PHE A 58 55.15 -2.82 -42.72
N ARG A 59 54.18 -2.83 -43.65
CA ARG A 59 54.25 -3.58 -44.91
C ARG A 59 55.24 -2.95 -45.90
N ASP A 60 55.20 -1.62 -46.05
CA ASP A 60 56.09 -0.88 -46.96
C ASP A 60 57.56 -1.00 -46.54
N PHE A 61 57.83 -1.03 -45.24
CA PHE A 61 59.19 -1.17 -44.69
C PHE A 61 59.64 -2.63 -44.52
N ARG A 62 58.80 -3.62 -44.89
CA ARG A 62 59.03 -5.07 -44.69
C ARG A 62 59.47 -5.42 -43.26
N PHE A 63 58.71 -4.91 -42.29
CA PHE A 63 59.01 -5.13 -40.87
C PHE A 63 58.89 -6.62 -40.51
N ASN A 64 59.97 -7.24 -40.04
CA ASN A 64 60.03 -8.66 -39.69
C ASN A 64 60.32 -8.87 -38.19
N GLY A 65 60.18 -10.12 -37.72
CA GLY A 65 60.44 -10.50 -36.33
C GLY A 65 61.81 -10.03 -35.83
N ASN A 66 62.83 -10.10 -36.70
CA ASN A 66 64.22 -9.74 -36.41
C ASN A 66 64.39 -8.26 -36.03
N THR A 67 63.49 -7.38 -36.49
CA THR A 67 63.50 -5.94 -36.19
C THR A 67 62.72 -5.56 -34.92
N LEU A 68 61.98 -6.51 -34.33
CA LEU A 68 61.16 -6.31 -33.12
C LEU A 68 61.98 -5.91 -31.87
N PRO A 69 63.19 -6.44 -31.61
CA PRO A 69 64.02 -5.99 -30.49
C PRO A 69 64.48 -4.54 -30.62
N ARG A 70 64.70 -4.05 -31.85
CA ARG A 70 65.06 -2.64 -32.09
C ARG A 70 63.88 -1.71 -31.78
N LEU A 71 62.66 -2.20 -32.01
CA LEU A 71 61.43 -1.52 -31.62
C LEU A 71 61.23 -1.51 -30.09
N ALA A 72 61.59 -2.60 -29.42
CA ALA A 72 61.58 -2.71 -27.96
C ALA A 72 62.66 -1.83 -27.28
N ALA A 73 63.80 -1.59 -27.95
CA ALA A 73 64.87 -0.72 -27.45
C ALA A 73 64.57 0.80 -27.54
N ASN A 74 63.44 1.20 -28.15
CA ASN A 74 62.94 2.57 -28.24
C ASN A 74 63.89 3.59 -28.93
N GLU A 75 64.53 3.22 -30.05
CA GLU A 75 65.35 4.20 -30.80
C GLU A 75 64.47 5.28 -31.48
N PRO A 76 64.63 6.58 -31.13
CA PRO A 76 63.73 7.64 -31.60
C PRO A 76 63.85 7.93 -33.10
N SER A 77 65.03 7.69 -33.69
CA SER A 77 65.31 7.82 -35.12
C SER A 77 64.54 6.79 -35.96
N PHE A 78 64.41 5.56 -35.47
CA PHE A 78 63.73 4.46 -36.14
C PHE A 78 62.20 4.61 -36.07
N MET A 79 61.65 4.94 -34.90
CA MET A 79 60.18 5.08 -34.72
C MET A 79 59.60 6.34 -35.35
N SER A 80 60.31 7.47 -35.30
CA SER A 80 59.82 8.76 -35.80
C SER A 80 60.20 9.01 -37.26
N GLY A 81 61.39 8.55 -37.69
CA GLY A 81 61.89 8.78 -39.04
C GLY A 81 61.37 7.76 -40.07
N GLN A 82 61.37 6.46 -39.73
CA GLN A 82 61.05 5.39 -40.70
C GLN A 82 59.61 4.90 -40.60
N LEU A 83 59.06 4.76 -39.38
CA LEU A 83 57.68 4.28 -39.17
C LEU A 83 56.62 5.41 -39.12
N LYS A 84 57.04 6.68 -39.20
CA LYS A 84 56.18 7.89 -39.19
C LYS A 84 55.14 7.93 -38.05
N ILE A 85 55.43 7.31 -36.91
CA ILE A 85 54.55 7.34 -35.74
C ILE A 85 54.86 8.63 -34.98
N LEU A 86 53.99 9.63 -35.05
CA LEU A 86 54.19 10.93 -34.37
C LEU A 86 53.69 10.92 -32.92
N ASP A 87 52.72 10.07 -32.60
CA ASP A 87 52.07 10.04 -31.28
C ASP A 87 52.90 9.27 -30.24
N GLN A 88 53.22 9.93 -29.12
CA GLN A 88 54.02 9.39 -28.03
C GLN A 88 53.35 8.21 -27.31
N ARG A 89 52.00 8.17 -27.26
CA ARG A 89 51.26 7.09 -26.59
C ARG A 89 51.28 5.79 -27.39
N HIS A 90 51.16 5.89 -28.71
CA HIS A 90 51.27 4.73 -29.60
C HIS A 90 52.69 4.18 -29.61
N LYS A 91 53.71 5.03 -29.52
CA LYS A 91 55.11 4.59 -29.34
C LYS A 91 55.28 3.76 -28.08
N GLN A 92 54.77 4.24 -26.94
CA GLN A 92 54.87 3.51 -25.67
C GLN A 92 54.07 2.20 -25.67
N LYS A 93 52.84 2.18 -26.20
CA LYS A 93 52.02 0.95 -26.31
C LYS A 93 52.70 -0.09 -27.20
N LEU A 94 53.25 0.34 -28.34
CA LEU A 94 53.95 -0.51 -29.28
C LEU A 94 55.27 -1.04 -28.69
N ASN A 95 56.03 -0.19 -28.00
CA ASN A 95 57.27 -0.59 -27.32
C ASN A 95 56.99 -1.63 -26.22
N LEU A 96 56.03 -1.38 -25.32
CA LEU A 96 55.69 -2.30 -24.23
C LEU A 96 55.21 -3.64 -24.76
N LYS A 97 54.42 -3.65 -25.83
CA LYS A 97 53.95 -4.88 -26.46
C LYS A 97 55.07 -5.60 -27.22
N ALA A 98 55.96 -4.87 -27.88
CA ALA A 98 57.14 -5.44 -28.54
C ALA A 98 58.09 -6.07 -27.52
N LEU A 99 58.31 -5.40 -26.38
CA LEU A 99 59.07 -5.92 -25.26
C LEU A 99 58.42 -7.18 -24.68
N ASP A 100 57.09 -7.17 -24.47
CA ASP A 100 56.34 -8.35 -24.03
C ASP A 100 56.49 -9.52 -25.02
N ALA A 101 56.45 -9.26 -26.33
CA ALA A 101 56.57 -10.28 -27.37
C ALA A 101 58.00 -10.84 -27.48
N VAL A 102 59.02 -9.98 -27.35
CA VAL A 102 60.44 -10.40 -27.36
C VAL A 102 60.81 -11.19 -26.11
N LEU A 103 60.27 -10.80 -24.95
CA LEU A 103 60.60 -11.40 -23.65
C LEU A 103 59.78 -12.66 -23.33
N PHE A 104 58.51 -12.72 -23.73
CA PHE A 104 57.59 -13.81 -23.35
C PHE A 104 57.02 -14.61 -24.52
N GLY A 105 57.36 -14.28 -25.77
CA GLY A 105 56.91 -14.99 -26.97
C GLY A 105 55.58 -14.50 -27.56
N PRO A 106 55.03 -15.20 -28.58
CA PRO A 106 53.79 -14.80 -29.24
C PRO A 106 52.63 -14.70 -28.25
N PRO A 107 51.74 -13.70 -28.37
CA PRO A 107 50.55 -13.63 -27.52
C PRO A 107 49.67 -14.86 -27.78
N LEU A 108 49.38 -15.61 -26.71
CA LEU A 108 48.56 -16.84 -26.73
C LEU A 108 47.20 -16.58 -27.42
N ARG A 109 47.04 -17.04 -28.66
CA ARG A 109 45.72 -17.08 -29.31
C ARG A 109 44.80 -18.01 -28.51
N PRO A 110 43.52 -17.65 -28.29
CA PRO A 110 42.55 -18.59 -27.73
C PRO A 110 42.21 -19.65 -28.79
N GLN A 111 42.91 -20.79 -28.77
CA GLN A 111 42.53 -21.95 -29.58
C GLN A 111 41.37 -22.70 -28.91
N HIS A 112 40.20 -22.69 -29.54
CA HIS A 112 39.03 -23.46 -29.12
C HIS A 112 39.21 -24.94 -29.49
N ASN A 113 39.49 -25.80 -28.51
CA ASN A 113 39.78 -27.23 -28.70
C ASN A 113 38.52 -28.09 -28.50
N TRP A 114 37.77 -28.31 -29.57
CA TRP A 114 36.46 -29.02 -29.55
C TRP A 114 36.48 -30.42 -28.90
N MET A 115 37.61 -31.13 -28.98
CA MET A 115 37.81 -32.43 -28.33
C MET A 115 37.72 -32.35 -26.80
N LYS A 116 38.19 -31.25 -26.21
CA LYS A 116 38.17 -31.05 -24.76
C LYS A 116 36.74 -30.86 -24.26
N ASP A 117 35.92 -30.14 -25.01
CA ASP A 117 34.52 -29.87 -24.64
C ASP A 117 33.64 -31.10 -24.85
N PHE A 118 33.93 -31.93 -25.86
CA PHE A 118 33.25 -33.20 -26.08
C PHE A 118 33.50 -34.20 -24.93
N VAL A 119 34.76 -34.34 -24.50
CA VAL A 119 35.12 -35.20 -23.35
C VAL A 119 34.44 -34.71 -22.07
N LEU A 120 34.34 -33.40 -21.89
CA LEU A 120 33.69 -32.81 -20.72
C LEU A 120 32.18 -33.12 -20.70
N MET A 121 31.50 -33.01 -21.85
CA MET A 121 30.09 -33.39 -21.96
C MET A 121 29.83 -34.88 -21.73
N VAL A 122 30.67 -35.76 -22.28
CA VAL A 122 30.54 -37.21 -22.06
C VAL A 122 30.73 -37.57 -20.59
N SER A 123 31.65 -36.91 -19.88
CA SER A 123 31.87 -37.19 -18.45
C SER A 123 30.67 -36.82 -17.57
N ILE A 124 29.95 -35.75 -17.89
CA ILE A 124 28.72 -35.35 -17.18
C ILE A 124 27.60 -36.37 -17.39
N VAL A 125 27.43 -36.88 -18.62
CA VAL A 125 26.41 -37.89 -18.94
C VAL A 125 26.67 -39.20 -18.21
N ILE A 126 27.94 -39.63 -18.14
CA ILE A 126 28.33 -40.83 -17.37
C ILE A 126 28.06 -40.62 -15.88
N GLY A 127 28.34 -39.44 -15.32
CA GLY A 127 28.04 -39.11 -13.93
C GLY A 127 26.55 -39.24 -13.61
N MET A 128 25.67 -38.67 -14.44
CA MET A 128 24.22 -38.79 -14.27
C MET A 128 23.72 -40.23 -14.43
N GLY A 129 24.26 -40.97 -15.42
CA GLY A 129 23.96 -42.38 -15.61
C GLY A 129 24.35 -43.24 -14.40
N GLY A 130 25.52 -42.98 -13.81
CA GLY A 130 25.98 -43.65 -12.59
C GLY A 130 25.06 -43.39 -11.39
N CYS A 131 24.66 -42.13 -11.17
CA CYS A 131 23.71 -41.79 -10.10
C CYS A 131 22.34 -42.45 -10.30
N TRP A 132 21.85 -42.52 -11.54
CA TRP A 132 20.58 -43.18 -11.86
C TRP A 132 20.64 -44.71 -11.67
N PHE A 133 21.74 -45.34 -12.08
CA PHE A 133 21.94 -46.78 -11.93
C PHE A 133 22.04 -47.19 -10.45
N ALA A 134 22.76 -46.41 -9.62
CA ALA A 134 22.82 -46.63 -8.18
C ALA A 134 21.43 -46.50 -7.52
N TYR A 135 20.63 -45.53 -7.96
CA TYR A 135 19.24 -45.38 -7.49
C TYR A 135 18.37 -46.60 -7.81
N ILE A 136 18.48 -47.15 -9.03
CA ILE A 136 17.75 -48.38 -9.43
C ILE A 136 18.22 -49.60 -8.63
N GLN A 137 19.53 -49.79 -8.47
CA GLN A 137 20.08 -50.94 -7.76
C GLN A 137 19.71 -50.91 -6.26
N ASN A 138 19.67 -49.72 -5.66
CA ASN A 138 19.17 -49.52 -4.30
C ASN A 138 17.69 -49.89 -4.16
N LYS A 139 16.86 -49.63 -5.18
CA LYS A 139 15.45 -50.05 -5.19
C LYS A 139 15.30 -51.57 -5.35
N SER A 140 16.12 -52.20 -6.19
CA SER A 140 16.11 -53.65 -6.41
C SER A 140 16.65 -54.45 -5.20
N SER A 141 17.68 -53.95 -4.51
CA SER A 141 18.25 -54.57 -3.30
C SER A 141 17.21 -54.71 -2.17
N LYS A 142 16.32 -53.72 -2.01
CA LYS A 142 15.21 -53.79 -1.05
C LYS A 142 14.27 -54.97 -1.32
N VAL A 143 14.13 -55.40 -2.57
CA VAL A 143 13.27 -56.53 -2.93
C VAL A 143 13.93 -57.87 -2.56
N HIS A 144 15.23 -58.05 -2.76
CA HIS A 144 15.96 -59.23 -2.29
C HIS A 144 16.07 -59.30 -0.75
N MET A 145 16.24 -58.16 -0.07
CA MET A 145 16.20 -58.10 1.41
C MET A 145 14.81 -58.47 1.93
N SER A 146 13.73 -58.05 1.25
CA SER A 146 12.37 -58.41 1.67
C SER A 146 12.10 -59.92 1.56
N GLN A 147 12.69 -60.59 0.58
CA GLN A 147 12.54 -62.03 0.42
C GLN A 147 13.37 -62.80 1.47
N MET A 148 14.58 -62.33 1.78
CA MET A 148 15.42 -62.94 2.81
C MET A 148 14.92 -62.65 4.24
N MET A 149 14.22 -61.51 4.46
CA MET A 149 13.48 -61.25 5.71
C MET A 149 12.28 -62.18 5.88
N LYS A 150 11.56 -62.53 4.81
CA LYS A 150 10.42 -63.47 4.89
C LYS A 150 10.83 -64.88 5.29
N ASP A 151 11.99 -65.34 4.82
CA ASP A 151 12.47 -66.67 5.18
C ASP A 151 13.00 -66.71 6.63
N LEU A 152 13.62 -65.62 7.11
CA LEU A 152 14.00 -65.43 8.52
C LEU A 152 12.79 -65.31 9.44
N GLU A 153 11.74 -64.60 9.00
CA GLU A 153 10.47 -64.46 9.71
C GLU A 153 9.73 -65.80 9.80
N SER A 154 9.84 -66.66 8.78
CA SER A 154 9.24 -68.00 8.81
C SER A 154 9.94 -68.96 9.77
N LEU A 155 11.27 -68.90 9.86
CA LEU A 155 12.07 -69.69 10.81
C LEU A 155 11.89 -69.17 12.24
N GLN A 156 11.87 -67.85 12.43
CA GLN A 156 11.55 -67.22 13.71
C GLN A 156 10.11 -67.53 14.14
N SER A 157 9.14 -67.58 13.21
CA SER A 157 7.76 -67.96 13.51
C SER A 157 7.63 -69.42 13.95
N ALA A 158 8.46 -70.32 13.43
CA ALA A 158 8.46 -71.72 13.85
C ALA A 158 9.07 -71.89 15.26
N GLU A 159 10.17 -71.20 15.55
CA GLU A 159 10.76 -71.16 16.90
C GLU A 159 9.80 -70.51 17.92
N GLN A 160 9.14 -69.42 17.52
CA GLN A 160 8.11 -68.76 18.33
C GLN A 160 6.93 -69.69 18.59
N SER A 161 6.55 -70.56 17.66
CA SER A 161 5.41 -71.48 17.83
C SER A 161 5.69 -72.61 18.85
N LEU A 162 6.94 -73.05 18.97
CA LEU A 162 7.35 -74.02 19.99
C LEU A 162 7.42 -73.37 21.39
N MET A 163 7.93 -72.14 21.48
CA MET A 163 7.86 -71.34 22.71
C MET A 163 6.42 -70.99 23.10
N ASP A 164 5.54 -70.71 22.13
CA ASP A 164 4.13 -70.40 22.36
C ASP A 164 3.35 -71.62 22.86
N LEU A 165 3.69 -72.85 22.45
CA LEU A 165 3.04 -74.06 22.95
C LEU A 165 3.49 -74.41 24.39
N GLN A 166 4.77 -74.24 24.73
CA GLN A 166 5.24 -74.40 26.10
C GLN A 166 4.71 -73.29 27.01
N GLY A 167 4.67 -72.06 26.51
CA GLY A 167 4.04 -70.91 27.15
C GLY A 167 2.54 -71.14 27.37
N ARG A 168 1.79 -71.65 26.40
CA ARG A 168 0.34 -71.93 26.55
C ARG A 168 0.02 -72.97 27.60
N LEU A 169 0.92 -73.90 27.89
CA LEU A 169 0.70 -74.96 28.87
C LEU A 169 0.95 -74.48 30.31
N GLU A 170 1.98 -73.66 30.51
CA GLU A 170 2.23 -72.96 31.78
C GLU A 170 1.21 -71.84 32.01
N LYS A 171 0.86 -71.11 30.95
CA LYS A 171 -0.16 -70.08 30.94
C LYS A 171 -1.55 -70.64 31.16
N ALA A 172 -1.92 -71.84 30.70
CA ALA A 172 -3.23 -72.43 31.02
C ALA A 172 -3.38 -72.85 32.50
N GLN A 173 -2.27 -73.12 33.20
CA GLN A 173 -2.25 -73.47 34.62
C GLN A 173 -2.19 -72.20 35.51
N GLU A 174 -1.44 -71.18 35.09
CA GLU A 174 -1.45 -69.84 35.67
C GLU A 174 -2.81 -69.18 35.45
N GLU A 175 -3.36 -69.22 34.22
CA GLU A 175 -4.67 -68.68 33.83
C GLU A 175 -5.80 -69.32 34.62
N ASN A 176 -5.80 -70.60 34.99
CA ASN A 176 -6.89 -71.08 35.85
C ASN A 176 -6.88 -70.50 37.28
N ARG A 177 -5.69 -70.14 37.82
CA ARG A 177 -5.57 -69.49 39.13
C ARG A 177 -5.75 -67.98 39.04
N THR A 178 -5.17 -67.33 38.03
CA THR A 178 -5.33 -65.91 37.78
C THR A 178 -6.73 -65.61 37.27
N VAL A 179 -7.35 -66.39 36.38
CA VAL A 179 -8.76 -66.19 35.95
C VAL A 179 -9.73 -66.29 37.12
N ALA A 180 -9.47 -67.08 38.16
CA ALA A 180 -10.35 -67.09 39.33
C ALA A 180 -10.25 -65.78 40.15
N VAL A 181 -9.03 -65.29 40.38
CA VAL A 181 -8.75 -64.04 41.11
C VAL A 181 -9.10 -62.81 40.27
N GLU A 182 -8.74 -62.81 38.99
CA GLU A 182 -9.09 -61.84 37.96
C GLU A 182 -10.58 -61.85 37.69
N LYS A 183 -11.29 -62.99 37.70
CA LYS A 183 -12.75 -62.98 37.59
C LYS A 183 -13.39 -62.31 38.79
N GLN A 184 -12.93 -62.57 40.02
CA GLN A 184 -13.43 -61.83 41.19
C GLN A 184 -13.05 -60.35 41.16
N ASN A 185 -11.82 -60.02 40.76
CA ASN A 185 -11.33 -58.65 40.65
C ASN A 185 -12.01 -57.91 39.49
N LEU A 186 -12.29 -58.58 38.37
CA LEU A 186 -13.00 -58.06 37.21
C LEU A 186 -14.49 -57.96 37.49
N GLU A 187 -15.11 -58.88 38.22
CA GLU A 187 -16.48 -58.73 38.71
C GLU A 187 -16.60 -57.57 39.70
N GLN A 188 -15.60 -57.38 40.59
CA GLN A 188 -15.55 -56.25 41.49
C GLN A 188 -15.31 -54.95 40.73
N LYS A 189 -14.37 -54.93 39.79
CA LYS A 189 -14.08 -53.80 38.91
C LYS A 189 -15.24 -53.48 37.98
N MET A 190 -15.95 -54.47 37.46
CA MET A 190 -17.19 -54.27 36.69
C MET A 190 -18.29 -53.74 37.60
N ARG A 191 -18.44 -54.23 38.84
CA ARG A 191 -19.39 -53.64 39.80
C ARG A 191 -19.01 -52.19 40.14
N ASP A 192 -17.72 -51.89 40.28
CA ASP A 192 -17.22 -50.56 40.58
C ASP A 192 -17.33 -49.64 39.37
N GLU A 193 -17.07 -50.12 38.15
CA GLU A 193 -17.26 -49.43 36.88
C GLU A 193 -18.75 -49.24 36.57
N ILE A 194 -19.61 -50.21 36.86
CA ILE A 194 -21.06 -50.07 36.79
C ILE A 194 -21.53 -49.07 37.84
N SER A 195 -20.97 -49.09 39.05
CA SER A 195 -21.30 -48.12 40.09
C SER A 195 -20.81 -46.72 39.74
N GLY A 196 -19.62 -46.61 39.11
CA GLY A 196 -19.01 -45.40 38.62
C GLY A 196 -19.80 -44.85 37.44
N ALA A 197 -20.13 -45.67 36.46
CA ALA A 197 -20.99 -45.34 35.33
C ALA A 197 -22.43 -45.02 35.78
N LYS A 198 -22.94 -45.65 36.84
CA LYS A 198 -24.25 -45.32 37.41
C LYS A 198 -24.20 -44.00 38.17
N LYS A 199 -23.11 -43.72 38.88
CA LYS A 199 -22.87 -42.42 39.55
C LYS A 199 -22.64 -41.31 38.55
N GLU A 200 -21.92 -41.59 37.46
CA GLU A 200 -21.69 -40.68 36.35
C GLU A 200 -22.97 -40.48 35.54
N SER A 201 -23.76 -41.54 35.29
CA SER A 201 -25.10 -41.44 34.68
C SER A 201 -26.07 -40.66 35.55
N TYR A 202 -26.03 -40.85 36.88
CA TYR A 202 -26.81 -40.05 37.81
C TYR A 202 -26.38 -38.59 37.81
N ARG A 203 -25.06 -38.31 37.85
CA ARG A 203 -24.49 -36.96 37.74
C ARG A 203 -24.79 -36.33 36.37
N LEU A 204 -24.70 -37.08 35.27
CA LEU A 204 -25.05 -36.66 33.92
C LEU A 204 -26.54 -36.40 33.80
N ARG A 205 -27.39 -37.20 34.47
CA ARG A 205 -28.83 -36.98 34.55
C ARG A 205 -29.15 -35.72 35.35
N GLU A 206 -28.45 -35.47 36.45
CA GLU A 206 -28.58 -34.25 37.25
C GLU A 206 -28.11 -33.03 36.46
N LEU A 207 -26.97 -33.13 35.76
CA LEU A 207 -26.49 -32.10 34.83
C LEU A 207 -27.44 -31.90 33.64
N ARG A 208 -28.06 -32.97 33.13
CA ARG A 208 -29.03 -32.92 32.03
C ARG A 208 -30.35 -32.31 32.49
N GLN A 209 -30.82 -32.63 33.69
CA GLN A 209 -32.02 -32.05 34.28
C GLN A 209 -31.79 -30.58 34.66
N GLY A 210 -30.59 -30.25 35.16
CA GLY A 210 -30.16 -28.86 35.36
C GLY A 210 -30.03 -28.10 34.04
N ALA A 211 -29.45 -28.71 33.01
CA ALA A 211 -29.35 -28.13 31.67
C ALA A 211 -30.71 -28.02 30.99
N GLU A 212 -31.63 -28.97 31.17
CA GLU A 212 -33.01 -28.91 30.65
C GLU A 212 -33.82 -27.82 31.36
N CYS A 213 -33.60 -27.61 32.66
CA CYS A 213 -34.18 -26.50 33.41
C CYS A 213 -33.62 -25.15 32.92
N GLU A 214 -32.30 -25.05 32.76
CA GLU A 214 -31.63 -23.87 32.19
C GLU A 214 -32.06 -23.60 30.75
N LEU A 215 -32.21 -24.65 29.92
CA LEU A 215 -32.64 -24.54 28.53
C LEU A 215 -34.12 -24.15 28.45
N SER A 216 -34.96 -24.61 29.38
CA SER A 216 -36.35 -24.15 29.52
C SER A 216 -36.41 -22.68 29.96
N ARG A 217 -35.54 -22.26 30.89
CA ARG A 217 -35.42 -20.85 31.31
C ARG A 217 -34.92 -19.96 30.18
N LEU A 218 -33.93 -20.41 29.41
CA LEU A 218 -33.41 -19.70 28.24
C LEU A 218 -34.45 -19.61 27.13
N LYS A 219 -35.23 -20.67 26.91
CA LYS A 219 -36.34 -20.65 25.95
C LYS A 219 -37.42 -19.64 26.34
N TYR A 220 -37.77 -19.57 27.63
CA TYR A 220 -38.69 -18.55 28.13
C TYR A 220 -38.12 -17.14 27.94
N ALA A 221 -36.83 -16.93 28.27
CA ALA A 221 -36.16 -15.66 28.03
C ALA A 221 -36.09 -15.30 26.53
N GLU A 222 -35.95 -16.28 25.64
CA GLU A 222 -36.00 -16.09 24.19
C GLU A 222 -37.40 -15.67 23.73
N GLU A 223 -38.46 -16.30 24.25
CA GLU A 223 -39.85 -15.93 23.99
C GLU A 223 -40.16 -14.50 24.47
N GLU A 224 -39.69 -14.13 25.67
CA GLU A 224 -39.79 -12.75 26.18
C GLU A 224 -39.02 -11.76 25.29
N LEU A 225 -37.82 -12.11 24.84
CA LEU A 225 -37.05 -11.28 23.89
C LEU A 225 -37.79 -11.10 22.56
N VAL A 226 -38.49 -12.12 22.07
CA VAL A 226 -39.33 -12.01 20.87
C VAL A 226 -40.49 -11.05 21.11
N GLN A 227 -41.16 -11.14 22.26
CA GLN A 227 -42.23 -10.21 22.63
C GLN A 227 -41.73 -8.77 22.72
N VAL A 228 -40.57 -8.54 23.36
CA VAL A 228 -39.94 -7.22 23.46
C VAL A 228 -39.54 -6.71 22.07
N ARG A 229 -38.97 -7.55 21.20
CA ARG A 229 -38.66 -7.16 19.81
C ARG A 229 -39.91 -6.78 19.03
N MET A 230 -41.01 -7.52 19.19
CA MET A 230 -42.28 -7.21 18.55
C MET A 230 -42.89 -5.91 19.08
N ALA A 231 -42.79 -5.66 20.40
CA ALA A 231 -43.21 -4.41 21.02
C ALA A 231 -42.36 -3.23 20.53
N LEU A 232 -41.04 -3.40 20.43
CA LEU A 232 -40.12 -2.40 19.91
C LEU A 232 -40.41 -2.09 18.44
N LYS A 233 -40.66 -3.12 17.61
CA LYS A 233 -41.01 -2.95 16.20
C LYS A 233 -42.36 -2.24 16.03
N ARG A 234 -43.32 -2.47 16.93
CA ARG A 234 -44.58 -1.72 16.98
C ARG A 234 -44.33 -0.26 17.37
N ALA A 235 -43.56 -0.01 18.43
CA ALA A 235 -43.18 1.33 18.85
C ALA A 235 -42.40 2.09 17.77
N GLU A 236 -41.51 1.41 17.03
CA GLU A 236 -40.79 1.97 15.89
C GLU A 236 -41.74 2.34 14.75
N LYS A 237 -42.70 1.46 14.43
CA LYS A 237 -43.70 1.74 13.39
C LYS A 237 -44.61 2.90 13.79
N GLU A 238 -45.03 2.96 15.05
CA GLU A 238 -45.83 4.06 15.61
C GLU A 238 -45.03 5.38 15.59
N MET A 239 -43.76 5.36 16.00
CA MET A 239 -42.86 6.51 15.91
C MET A 239 -42.62 6.96 14.46
N GLN A 240 -42.49 6.02 13.51
CA GLN A 240 -42.34 6.34 12.09
C GLN A 240 -43.62 6.96 11.51
N THR A 241 -44.80 6.55 11.98
CA THR A 241 -46.07 7.20 11.59
C THR A 241 -46.24 8.58 12.22
N GLU A 242 -45.66 8.82 13.40
CA GLU A 242 -45.65 10.13 14.07
C GLU A 242 -44.54 11.06 13.55
N TRP A 243 -43.48 10.52 12.93
CA TRP A 243 -42.41 11.29 12.28
C TRP A 243 -42.85 11.83 10.91
N SER A 244 -43.92 12.62 10.92
CA SER A 244 -44.20 13.55 9.82
C SER A 244 -43.70 14.93 10.24
N VAL A 245 -42.97 15.60 9.34
CA VAL A 245 -42.48 16.95 9.62
C VAL A 245 -43.70 17.86 9.84
N PRO A 246 -43.81 18.59 10.98
CA PRO A 246 -45.01 19.35 11.30
C PRO A 246 -45.39 20.35 10.19
N GLU A 247 -46.67 20.40 9.82
CA GLU A 247 -47.19 21.37 8.83
C GLU A 247 -46.85 22.82 9.20
N ALA A 248 -46.83 23.12 10.51
CA ALA A 248 -46.35 24.39 11.03
C ALA A 248 -44.91 24.72 10.59
N LEU A 249 -44.00 23.74 10.58
CA LEU A 249 -42.62 23.96 10.16
C LEU A 249 -42.55 24.29 8.67
N GLN A 250 -43.36 23.64 7.84
CA GLN A 250 -43.46 23.97 6.41
C GLN A 250 -43.86 25.44 6.21
N MET A 251 -44.89 25.90 6.91
CA MET A 251 -45.36 27.28 6.81
C MET A 251 -44.29 28.30 7.26
N TRP A 252 -43.58 28.04 8.37
CA TRP A 252 -42.50 28.91 8.85
C TRP A 252 -41.31 28.97 7.89
N LEU A 253 -40.94 27.83 7.29
CA LEU A 253 -39.88 27.77 6.29
C LEU A 253 -40.27 28.49 4.99
N GLN A 254 -41.53 28.35 4.55
CA GLN A 254 -42.06 29.12 3.41
C GLN A 254 -42.02 30.63 3.68
N LEU A 255 -42.44 31.07 4.87
CA LEU A 255 -42.34 32.48 5.27
C LEU A 255 -40.89 32.97 5.24
N THR A 256 -39.96 32.16 5.76
CA THR A 256 -38.53 32.48 5.80
C THR A 256 -37.96 32.63 4.38
N HIS A 257 -38.31 31.70 3.48
CA HIS A 257 -37.94 31.79 2.06
C HIS A 257 -38.45 33.09 1.43
N GLU A 258 -39.72 33.43 1.63
CA GLU A 258 -40.31 34.66 1.07
C GLU A 258 -39.63 35.93 1.58
N VAL A 259 -39.33 36.00 2.88
CA VAL A 259 -38.60 37.13 3.48
C VAL A 259 -37.20 37.24 2.89
N GLU A 260 -36.48 36.12 2.75
CA GLU A 260 -35.16 36.09 2.14
C GLU A 260 -35.19 36.49 0.66
N VAL A 261 -36.26 36.13 -0.06
CA VAL A 261 -36.49 36.58 -1.44
C VAL A 261 -36.63 38.09 -1.54
N GLN A 262 -37.38 38.71 -0.63
CA GLN A 262 -37.51 40.16 -0.57
C GLN A 262 -36.17 40.85 -0.31
N TYR A 263 -35.39 40.37 0.67
CA TYR A 263 -34.07 40.94 0.97
C TYR A 263 -33.11 40.84 -0.21
N TYR A 264 -33.07 39.69 -0.88
CA TYR A 264 -32.27 39.51 -2.09
C TYR A 264 -32.70 40.49 -3.19
N ASN A 265 -33.99 40.66 -3.44
CA ASN A 265 -34.50 41.55 -4.48
C ASN A 265 -34.11 43.01 -4.21
N ILE A 266 -34.19 43.45 -2.94
CA ILE A 266 -33.72 44.78 -2.52
C ILE A 266 -32.22 44.92 -2.76
N LYS A 267 -31.41 43.94 -2.33
CA LYS A 267 -29.95 43.96 -2.51
C LYS A 267 -29.56 43.98 -3.99
N LYS A 268 -30.23 43.16 -4.81
CA LYS A 268 -30.05 43.13 -6.27
C LYS A 268 -30.37 44.48 -6.90
N HIS A 269 -31.53 45.06 -6.60
CA HIS A 269 -31.94 46.35 -7.14
C HIS A 269 -30.96 47.46 -6.75
N SER A 270 -30.49 47.47 -5.50
CA SER A 270 -29.47 48.41 -5.03
C SER A 270 -28.15 48.27 -5.80
N ALA A 271 -27.68 47.05 -6.07
CA ALA A 271 -26.46 46.81 -6.84
C ALA A 271 -26.62 47.25 -8.31
N GLU A 272 -27.78 47.01 -8.93
CA GLU A 272 -28.10 47.46 -10.28
C GLU A 272 -28.15 49.00 -10.38
N LEU A 273 -28.73 49.65 -9.37
CA LEU A 273 -28.74 51.10 -9.27
C LEU A 273 -27.31 51.66 -9.11
N GLN A 274 -26.50 51.07 -8.23
CA GLN A 274 -25.09 51.47 -8.04
C GLN A 274 -24.29 51.38 -9.34
N LEU A 275 -24.50 50.32 -10.14
CA LEU A 275 -23.87 50.19 -11.46
C LEU A 275 -24.37 51.27 -12.44
N THR A 276 -25.66 51.58 -12.41
CA THR A 276 -26.25 52.59 -13.30
C THR A 276 -25.69 53.98 -13.00
N VAL A 277 -25.63 54.36 -11.72
CA VAL A 277 -25.03 55.62 -11.27
C VAL A 277 -23.55 55.69 -11.66
N ALA A 278 -22.77 54.64 -11.41
CA ALA A 278 -21.35 54.61 -11.78
C ALA A 278 -21.13 54.76 -13.30
N LYS A 279 -21.99 54.14 -14.13
CA LYS A 279 -21.95 54.29 -15.60
C LYS A 279 -22.28 55.71 -16.04
N GLU A 280 -23.28 56.34 -15.44
CA GLU A 280 -23.65 57.73 -15.75
C GLU A 280 -22.52 58.71 -15.39
N GLU A 281 -21.85 58.53 -14.25
CA GLU A 281 -20.69 59.34 -13.86
C GLU A 281 -19.53 59.18 -14.84
N ALA A 282 -19.24 57.95 -15.28
CA ALA A 282 -18.22 57.67 -16.28
C ALA A 282 -18.52 58.34 -17.64
N GLU A 283 -19.76 58.24 -18.14
CA GLU A 283 -20.15 58.89 -19.39
C GLU A 283 -20.13 60.43 -19.27
N LYS A 284 -20.46 61.00 -18.11
CA LYS A 284 -20.31 62.45 -17.86
C LYS A 284 -18.84 62.88 -17.98
N ILE A 285 -17.90 62.13 -17.40
CA ILE A 285 -16.45 62.42 -17.54
C ILE A 285 -16.02 62.29 -19.01
N LYS A 286 -16.42 61.21 -19.68
CA LYS A 286 -16.10 60.98 -21.09
C LYS A 286 -16.63 62.09 -22.00
N LYS A 287 -17.85 62.59 -21.78
CA LYS A 287 -18.44 63.72 -22.53
C LYS A 287 -17.73 65.04 -22.25
N LYS A 288 -17.30 65.29 -21.01
CA LYS A 288 -16.48 66.46 -20.67
C LYS A 288 -15.11 66.41 -21.35
N ARG A 289 -14.50 65.22 -21.47
CA ARG A 289 -13.23 65.01 -22.19
C ARG A 289 -13.34 65.16 -23.71
N SER A 290 -14.50 64.84 -24.31
CA SER A 290 -14.70 64.97 -25.76
C SER A 290 -15.17 66.35 -26.23
N SER A 291 -15.49 67.28 -25.32
CA SER A 291 -15.89 68.65 -25.65
C SER A 291 -14.67 69.57 -25.87
N VAL A 292 -14.75 70.44 -26.88
CA VAL A 292 -13.64 71.23 -27.45
C VAL A 292 -12.94 72.20 -26.46
N PHE A 293 -13.53 72.48 -25.30
CA PHE A 293 -12.90 73.27 -24.23
C PHE A 293 -12.30 72.43 -23.08
N GLY A 294 -12.26 71.10 -23.20
CA GLY A 294 -11.91 70.17 -22.12
C GLY A 294 -10.41 69.98 -21.83
N THR A 295 -9.51 70.48 -22.68
CA THR A 295 -8.06 70.16 -22.57
C THR A 295 -7.36 70.83 -21.39
N LEU A 296 -7.94 71.89 -20.79
CA LEU A 296 -7.29 72.64 -19.70
C LEU A 296 -7.74 72.23 -18.28
N HIS A 297 -8.86 71.53 -18.13
CA HIS A 297 -9.45 71.24 -16.79
C HIS A 297 -9.44 69.74 -16.43
N VAL A 298 -8.89 68.89 -17.30
CA VAL A 298 -8.83 67.42 -17.16
C VAL A 298 -7.54 66.94 -16.43
N ALA A 299 -6.74 67.86 -15.90
CA ALA A 299 -5.50 67.54 -15.18
C ALA A 299 -5.68 67.17 -13.69
N HIS A 300 -6.91 67.13 -13.16
CA HIS A 300 -7.17 66.58 -11.83
C HIS A 300 -7.48 65.07 -11.94
N SER A 301 -6.42 64.24 -11.89
CA SER A 301 -6.47 62.78 -11.98
C SER A 301 -7.40 62.12 -10.95
N SER A 302 -7.64 62.76 -9.80
CA SER A 302 -8.45 62.22 -8.70
C SER A 302 -9.91 61.92 -9.08
N SER A 303 -10.52 62.66 -10.01
CA SER A 303 -11.93 62.43 -10.39
C SER A 303 -12.13 61.22 -11.30
N LEU A 304 -11.11 60.80 -12.04
CA LEU A 304 -11.16 59.58 -12.85
C LEU A 304 -10.98 58.36 -11.95
N ASP A 305 -10.01 58.42 -11.02
CA ASP A 305 -9.73 57.34 -10.09
C ASP A 305 -10.93 57.04 -9.18
N GLU A 306 -11.66 58.09 -8.75
CA GLU A 306 -12.89 57.94 -7.96
C GLU A 306 -14.01 57.22 -8.74
N VAL A 307 -14.21 57.55 -10.02
CA VAL A 307 -15.23 56.89 -10.85
C VAL A 307 -14.83 55.46 -11.17
N ASP A 308 -13.54 55.19 -11.44
CA ASP A 308 -13.05 53.83 -11.64
C ASP A 308 -13.24 52.97 -10.39
N HIS A 309 -12.97 53.53 -9.20
CA HIS A 309 -13.25 52.85 -7.94
C HIS A 309 -14.75 52.51 -7.78
N LYS A 310 -15.65 53.46 -8.05
CA LYS A 310 -17.10 53.24 -8.00
C LYS A 310 -17.57 52.17 -9.00
N ILE A 311 -16.97 52.11 -10.19
CA ILE A 311 -17.27 51.05 -11.18
C ILE A 311 -16.82 49.68 -10.67
N LEU A 312 -15.62 49.59 -10.09
CA LEU A 312 -15.10 48.34 -9.53
C LEU A 312 -15.97 47.86 -8.35
N GLU A 313 -16.37 48.78 -7.48
CA GLU A 313 -17.26 48.49 -6.36
C GLU A 313 -18.64 48.02 -6.83
N ALA A 314 -19.24 48.69 -7.82
CA ALA A 314 -20.52 48.28 -8.40
C ALA A 314 -20.43 46.88 -9.05
N LYS A 315 -19.33 46.58 -9.73
CA LYS A 315 -19.08 45.24 -10.30
C LYS A 315 -18.94 44.18 -9.22
N LYS A 316 -18.24 44.49 -8.13
CA LYS A 316 -18.12 43.60 -6.96
C LYS A 316 -19.49 43.35 -6.31
N SER A 317 -20.29 44.38 -6.11
CA SER A 317 -21.64 44.27 -5.56
C SER A 317 -22.54 43.34 -6.41
N LEU A 318 -22.45 43.43 -7.74
CA LEU A 318 -23.18 42.52 -8.65
C LEU A 318 -22.66 41.07 -8.64
N SER A 319 -21.35 40.87 -8.51
CA SER A 319 -20.80 39.51 -8.40
C SER A 319 -21.21 38.87 -7.07
N GLU A 320 -21.26 39.63 -5.98
CA GLU A 320 -21.79 39.19 -4.69
C GLU A 320 -23.27 38.81 -4.77
N VAL A 321 -24.12 39.62 -5.43
CA VAL A 321 -25.53 39.30 -5.66
C VAL A 321 -25.68 38.01 -6.47
N THR A 322 -24.81 37.79 -7.45
CA THR A 322 -24.82 36.56 -8.26
C THR A 322 -24.42 35.33 -7.44
N ALA A 323 -23.39 35.45 -6.60
CA ALA A 323 -22.96 34.38 -5.70
C ALA A 323 -24.05 34.05 -4.66
N CYS A 324 -24.66 35.09 -4.08
CA CYS A 324 -25.76 34.96 -3.13
C CYS A 324 -26.98 34.25 -3.75
N LEU A 325 -27.33 34.55 -5.01
CA LEU A 325 -28.41 33.82 -5.69
C LEU A 325 -28.12 32.33 -5.81
N ARG A 326 -26.90 31.96 -6.22
CA ARG A 326 -26.50 30.55 -6.38
C ARG A 326 -26.54 29.80 -5.06
N GLU A 327 -25.98 30.40 -4.01
CA GLU A 327 -26.01 29.84 -2.65
C GLU A 327 -27.45 29.62 -2.20
N ARG A 328 -28.29 30.65 -2.30
CA ARG A 328 -29.67 30.59 -1.84
C ARG A 328 -30.47 29.50 -2.55
N LEU A 329 -30.38 29.43 -3.89
CA LEU A 329 -31.06 28.38 -4.67
C LEU A 329 -30.60 26.99 -4.23
N HIS A 330 -29.28 26.80 -4.05
CA HIS A 330 -28.74 25.52 -3.61
C HIS A 330 -29.20 25.15 -2.20
N ARG A 331 -29.11 26.08 -1.23
CA ARG A 331 -29.52 25.84 0.15
C ARG A 331 -31.01 25.49 0.24
N TRP A 332 -31.88 26.26 -0.41
CA TRP A 332 -33.32 25.97 -0.38
C TRP A 332 -33.66 24.63 -1.05
N GLN A 333 -32.97 24.27 -2.13
CA GLN A 333 -33.12 22.94 -2.72
C GLN A 333 -32.72 21.81 -1.76
N GLN A 334 -31.64 21.99 -0.98
CA GLN A 334 -31.25 20.99 0.04
C GLN A 334 -32.25 20.92 1.19
N ILE A 335 -32.77 22.07 1.65
CA ILE A 335 -33.79 22.11 2.71
C ILE A 335 -35.07 21.41 2.24
N GLU A 336 -35.56 21.67 1.03
CA GLU A 336 -36.71 20.95 0.45
C GLU A 336 -36.48 19.44 0.40
N LYS A 337 -35.29 19.00 -0.02
CA LYS A 337 -34.94 17.58 -0.07
C LYS A 337 -34.93 16.92 1.32
N LEU A 338 -34.43 17.62 2.34
CA LEU A 338 -34.36 17.10 3.72
C LEU A 338 -35.73 17.10 4.40
N CYS A 339 -36.57 18.09 4.10
CA CYS A 339 -37.89 18.24 4.70
C CYS A 339 -38.99 17.45 3.98
N GLY A 340 -38.83 17.15 2.68
CA GLY A 340 -39.77 16.32 1.92
C GLY A 340 -41.05 17.02 1.45
N PHE A 341 -41.09 18.36 1.46
CA PHE A 341 -42.23 19.17 0.99
C PHE A 341 -41.76 20.40 0.18
N PRO A 342 -42.62 20.97 -0.69
CA PRO A 342 -42.27 22.16 -1.47
C PRO A 342 -42.26 23.44 -0.62
N LEU A 343 -41.20 24.23 -0.79
CA LEU A 343 -40.94 25.51 -0.11
C LEU A 343 -40.87 26.69 -1.08
N VAL A 344 -40.24 26.50 -2.25
CA VAL A 344 -40.01 27.57 -3.23
C VAL A 344 -41.29 27.95 -3.97
N HIS A 345 -42.21 27.01 -4.19
CA HIS A 345 -43.52 27.27 -4.76
C HIS A 345 -44.57 27.31 -3.65
N ASN A 346 -44.96 28.51 -3.24
CA ASN A 346 -45.88 28.75 -2.12
C ASN A 346 -46.90 29.86 -2.45
N SER A 347 -47.88 30.05 -1.57
CA SER A 347 -48.99 31.01 -1.71
C SER A 347 -48.57 32.49 -1.60
N GLY A 348 -47.28 32.77 -1.39
CA GLY A 348 -46.69 34.10 -1.30
C GLY A 348 -46.73 34.71 0.10
N LEU A 349 -45.87 35.71 0.32
CA LEU A 349 -45.68 36.40 1.61
C LEU A 349 -46.99 36.88 2.29
N PRO A 350 -47.95 37.52 1.59
CA PRO A 350 -49.17 38.03 2.22
C PRO A 350 -50.06 36.92 2.78
N SER A 351 -50.22 35.80 2.04
CA SER A 351 -51.01 34.66 2.47
C SER A 351 -50.37 33.96 3.67
N LEU A 352 -49.06 33.75 3.63
CA LEU A 352 -48.33 33.09 4.72
C LEU A 352 -48.33 33.94 6.00
N THR A 353 -48.15 35.24 5.87
CA THR A 353 -48.22 36.18 7.00
C THR A 353 -49.62 36.21 7.59
N ALA A 354 -50.67 36.23 6.75
CA ALA A 354 -52.04 36.15 7.23
C ALA A 354 -52.26 34.86 8.03
N THR A 355 -51.93 33.68 7.50
CA THR A 355 -52.17 32.41 8.19
C THR A 355 -51.35 32.25 9.47
N LEU A 356 -50.05 32.61 9.47
CA LEU A 356 -49.17 32.42 10.62
C LEU A 356 -49.41 33.43 11.76
N TYR A 357 -49.78 34.67 11.43
CA TYR A 357 -49.99 35.73 12.42
C TYR A 357 -51.47 35.97 12.77
N SER A 358 -52.41 35.20 12.22
CA SER A 358 -53.83 35.30 12.57
C SER A 358 -54.12 35.01 14.05
N ASP A 359 -53.33 34.13 14.70
CA ASP A 359 -53.57 33.71 16.09
C ASP A 359 -52.79 34.50 17.16
N HIS A 360 -52.02 35.53 16.79
CA HIS A 360 -51.24 36.33 17.74
C HIS A 360 -51.40 37.84 17.52
N SER A 361 -52.35 38.41 18.26
CA SER A 361 -52.65 39.84 18.37
C SER A 361 -51.60 40.68 19.12
N TRP A 362 -50.34 40.26 19.17
CA TRP A 362 -49.28 41.02 19.83
C TRP A 362 -48.19 41.42 18.83
N VAL A 363 -48.13 42.74 18.62
CA VAL A 363 -47.05 43.52 17.99
C VAL A 363 -47.16 43.71 16.48
N VAL A 364 -48.14 44.54 16.14
CA VAL A 364 -47.96 45.67 15.22
C VAL A 364 -46.69 46.44 15.62
N MET A 365 -45.69 46.50 14.75
CA MET A 365 -44.78 47.65 14.67
C MET A 365 -44.83 48.19 13.23
N PRO A 366 -45.28 49.44 13.03
CA PRO A 366 -45.23 50.09 11.74
C PRO A 366 -43.77 50.28 11.31
N ARG A 367 -43.47 50.05 10.03
CA ARG A 367 -42.20 50.46 9.41
C ARG A 367 -42.08 51.99 9.44
N VAL A 368 -41.40 52.57 10.44
CA VAL A 368 -40.91 53.95 10.35
C VAL A 368 -39.57 54.08 11.10
N SER A 369 -38.54 54.54 10.37
CA SER A 369 -37.25 55.09 10.82
C SER A 369 -36.38 54.27 11.79
N VAL A 370 -35.45 53.50 11.23
CA VAL A 370 -34.16 53.17 11.88
C VAL A 370 -33.09 54.06 11.20
N PRO A 371 -32.21 54.77 11.94
CA PRO A 371 -31.21 55.66 11.35
C PRO A 371 -30.13 54.88 10.59
N PRO A 372 -29.44 55.49 9.62
CA PRO A 372 -28.37 54.83 8.87
C PRO A 372 -27.17 54.57 9.79
N TYR A 373 -26.73 53.32 9.88
CA TYR A 373 -25.46 52.98 10.52
C TYR A 373 -24.30 53.60 9.71
N PRO A 374 -23.30 54.19 10.37
CA PRO A 374 -22.18 54.83 9.70
C PRO A 374 -21.24 53.81 9.05
N ILE A 375 -20.80 54.15 7.84
CA ILE A 375 -19.69 53.51 7.12
C ILE A 375 -18.41 53.80 7.91
N ALA A 376 -17.70 52.76 8.33
CA ALA A 376 -16.31 52.88 8.78
C ALA A 376 -15.42 52.16 7.78
N GLY A 377 -14.75 52.94 6.93
CA GLY A 377 -13.49 52.55 6.30
C GLY A 377 -12.31 52.94 7.21
N GLY A 378 -11.19 52.27 7.01
CA GLY A 378 -9.87 52.73 7.46
C GLY A 378 -9.33 52.07 8.72
N VAL A 379 -8.35 51.19 8.51
CA VAL A 379 -7.10 50.97 9.27
C VAL A 379 -7.05 51.33 10.76
N ASP A 380 -6.77 50.34 11.62
CA ASP A 380 -5.45 50.15 12.27
C ASP A 380 -5.51 48.97 13.25
N ASP A 381 -4.38 48.24 13.37
CA ASP A 381 -4.13 47.17 14.34
C ASP A 381 -4.22 47.69 15.79
N LEU A 382 -4.94 46.99 16.68
CA LEU A 382 -4.60 46.86 18.10
C LEU A 382 -5.43 45.75 18.77
N ASP A 383 -4.77 44.99 19.64
CA ASP A 383 -5.21 43.76 20.30
C ASP A 383 -6.34 43.87 21.34
N GLU A 384 -6.89 42.69 21.66
CA GLU A 384 -7.31 42.21 22.99
C GLU A 384 -8.79 42.38 23.45
N ASP A 385 -9.38 41.22 23.72
CA ASP A 385 -10.54 40.90 24.56
C ASP A 385 -11.94 41.39 24.20
N THR A 386 -12.70 40.53 23.51
CA THR A 386 -14.16 40.41 23.71
C THR A 386 -14.62 38.95 23.55
N PRO A 387 -15.29 38.34 24.55
CA PRO A 387 -15.59 36.91 24.55
C PRO A 387 -16.76 36.54 23.60
N PRO A 388 -16.83 35.28 23.09
CA PRO A 388 -17.87 34.87 22.18
C PRO A 388 -19.19 34.61 22.93
N ILE A 389 -20.19 35.46 22.70
CA ILE A 389 -21.58 35.18 23.07
C ILE A 389 -22.16 34.22 22.02
N ILE A 390 -21.98 32.93 22.25
CA ILE A 390 -22.83 31.89 21.66
C ILE A 390 -23.82 31.48 22.76
N PRO A 391 -25.13 31.75 22.63
CA PRO A 391 -26.11 31.04 23.41
C PRO A 391 -26.13 29.60 22.92
N GLN A 392 -25.44 28.72 23.66
CA GLN A 392 -25.62 27.28 23.55
C GLN A 392 -27.10 26.98 23.87
N LEU A 393 -27.90 26.76 22.83
CA LEU A 393 -29.22 26.15 22.95
C LEU A 393 -29.01 24.71 23.42
N THR A 394 -28.86 24.52 24.74
CA THR A 394 -29.04 23.21 25.38
C THR A 394 -30.46 22.73 25.10
N CYS A 395 -30.59 21.89 24.09
CA CYS A 395 -31.83 21.20 23.76
C CYS A 395 -32.14 20.21 24.90
N LYS A 396 -33.16 20.51 25.71
CA LYS A 396 -33.68 19.62 26.76
C LYS A 396 -34.43 18.46 26.12
N TYR A 397 -33.71 17.47 25.59
CA TYR A 397 -34.21 16.10 25.38
C TYR A 397 -33.46 15.13 26.29
N LEU A 398 -33.59 15.32 27.60
CA LEU A 398 -33.14 14.38 28.63
C LEU A 398 -34.30 13.79 29.43
N GLY A 399 -35.54 13.97 28.97
CA GLY A 399 -36.76 13.50 29.63
C GLY A 399 -37.19 12.07 29.27
N LEU A 400 -36.97 11.61 28.03
CA LEU A 400 -37.46 10.30 27.60
C LEU A 400 -36.53 9.13 27.97
N THR A 401 -35.21 9.33 27.93
CA THR A 401 -34.25 8.29 28.30
C THR A 401 -34.30 7.95 29.80
N ARG A 402 -34.62 8.93 30.66
CA ARG A 402 -34.73 8.71 32.11
C ARG A 402 -36.03 8.00 32.51
N TYR A 403 -37.13 8.19 31.78
CA TYR A 403 -38.37 7.46 32.02
C TYR A 403 -38.26 5.99 31.60
N ILE A 404 -37.59 5.70 30.48
CA ILE A 404 -37.38 4.32 30.02
C ILE A 404 -36.37 3.60 30.93
N SER A 405 -35.30 4.28 31.36
CA SER A 405 -34.33 3.70 32.32
C SER A 405 -34.97 3.39 33.67
N ASN A 406 -35.81 4.28 34.21
CA ASN A 406 -36.48 4.03 35.49
C ASN A 406 -37.55 2.93 35.39
N PHE A 407 -38.27 2.82 34.27
CA PHE A 407 -39.25 1.76 34.07
C PHE A 407 -38.59 0.38 33.98
N ILE A 408 -37.47 0.27 33.26
CA ILE A 408 -36.70 -0.98 33.17
C ILE A 408 -36.09 -1.34 34.54
N THR A 409 -35.54 -0.38 35.28
CA THR A 409 -34.96 -0.65 36.62
C THR A 409 -36.02 -1.04 37.66
N LEU A 410 -37.21 -0.43 37.66
CA LEU A 410 -38.29 -0.80 38.59
C LEU A 410 -38.87 -2.18 38.29
N HIS A 411 -39.02 -2.55 37.01
CA HIS A 411 -39.53 -3.88 36.64
C HIS A 411 -38.52 -4.99 36.98
N TYR A 412 -37.22 -4.77 36.73
CA TYR A 412 -36.15 -5.71 37.10
C TYR A 412 -36.03 -5.94 38.61
N PHE A 413 -36.31 -4.90 39.42
CA PHE A 413 -36.23 -5.00 40.88
C PHE A 413 -37.46 -5.69 41.49
N HIS A 414 -38.65 -5.52 40.91
CA HIS A 414 -39.86 -6.18 41.37
C HIS A 414 -39.84 -7.69 41.07
N GLU A 415 -39.27 -8.08 39.94
CA GLU A 415 -39.17 -9.48 39.52
C GLU A 415 -38.14 -10.28 40.32
N LYS A 416 -37.00 -9.67 40.70
CA LYS A 416 -36.05 -10.28 41.64
C LYS A 416 -36.60 -10.45 43.06
N LYS A 417 -37.47 -9.54 43.51
CA LYS A 417 -38.10 -9.66 44.83
C LYS A 417 -39.12 -10.82 44.87
N SER A 418 -39.82 -11.07 43.77
CA SER A 418 -40.73 -12.20 43.65
C SER A 418 -40.00 -13.56 43.55
N GLN A 419 -38.83 -13.62 42.89
CA GLN A 419 -38.02 -14.85 42.85
C GLN A 419 -37.32 -15.17 44.17
N SER A 420 -36.94 -14.16 44.98
CA SER A 420 -36.41 -14.41 46.32
C SER A 420 -37.47 -14.89 47.32
N GLN A 421 -38.75 -14.54 47.15
CA GLN A 421 -39.82 -15.00 48.05
C GLN A 421 -40.13 -16.50 47.87
N CYS A 422 -39.99 -17.05 46.66
CA CYS A 422 -40.18 -18.47 46.38
C CYS A 422 -39.04 -19.38 46.88
N LEU A 423 -37.90 -18.81 47.28
CA LEU A 423 -36.73 -19.55 47.79
C LEU A 423 -36.76 -19.78 49.31
N TYR A 424 -37.76 -19.24 50.03
CA TYR A 424 -37.91 -19.39 51.48
C TYR A 424 -39.13 -20.23 51.92
N ASP A 425 -39.98 -20.68 50.98
CA ASP A 425 -41.20 -21.48 51.26
C ASP A 425 -41.11 -22.93 50.70
N CYS A 426 -39.91 -23.54 50.67
CA CYS A 426 -39.72 -24.97 50.42
C CYS A 426 -38.90 -25.64 51.52
#